data_AF-F6CTS1-F1
#
_entry.id   AF-F6CTS1-F1
#
_cell.length_a   1.000
_cell.length_b   1.000
_cell.length_c   1.000
_cell.angle_alpha   90.00
_cell.angle_beta   90.00
_cell.angle_gamma   90.00
#
_symmetry.space_group_name_H-M   'P 1'
#
loop_
_entity.id
_entity.type
_entity.pdbx_description
1 polymer ?
#
loop_
_entity_poly.entity_id
_entity_poly.type
_entity_poly.pdbx_seq_one_letter_code
_entity_poly.pdbx_strand_id
1 'polypeptide(L)'
;MTFILNGVWKNEYGSSMTLEVSDAGQIVGEYQSTTGASGTYLLVGHCRPHNPDQQLGQPLVLSIFWRPIDSSAEDDGVHWVSTYCGQLNSNGEMTVINTLLTTTSYQAFEPGDYIDNLVFKKSASTPALVNLTPWQEKSEQNGNPINGVWSSDDMAIQLALAVQNTTYGVLAGELSYQGEKIQVIGFTDTYANNNILQSLSLSGYMLTTLQPISLVGRMNLTEDRLLLSRWLANGTDADNAYFQANSMNWQLVK
;
A
#
# COMPACT_ATOMS: atom_id res chain seq x y z
N MET A 1 -20.27 8.83 7.92
CA MET A 1 -19.89 8.36 9.28
C MET A 1 -18.51 8.93 9.59
N THR A 2 -18.18 9.30 10.84
CA THR A 2 -16.82 9.80 11.14
C THR A 2 -15.92 8.67 11.60
N PHE A 3 -14.94 8.29 10.79
CA PHE A 3 -13.94 7.28 11.16
C PHE A 3 -12.92 7.81 12.16
N ILE A 4 -12.55 6.99 13.15
CA ILE A 4 -11.45 7.27 14.08
C ILE A 4 -10.12 7.36 13.33
N LEU A 5 -9.96 6.62 12.24
CA LEU A 5 -8.79 6.69 11.36
C LEU A 5 -8.53 8.09 10.77
N ASN A 6 -9.55 8.93 10.60
CA ASN A 6 -9.36 10.30 10.11
C ASN A 6 -8.45 11.11 11.04
N GLY A 7 -7.42 11.74 10.49
CA GLY A 7 -6.52 12.64 11.22
C GLY A 7 -5.04 12.33 11.03
N VAL A 8 -4.23 12.81 11.97
CA VAL A 8 -2.76 12.69 11.92
C VAL A 8 -2.29 11.66 12.92
N TRP A 9 -1.38 10.78 12.49
CA TRP A 9 -0.84 9.66 13.24
C TRP A 9 0.69 9.73 13.24
N LYS A 10 1.33 9.40 14.36
CA LYS A 10 2.80 9.42 14.51
C LYS A 10 3.33 8.10 15.06
N ASN A 11 4.45 7.63 14.52
CA ASN A 11 5.15 6.46 15.06
C ASN A 11 6.32 6.86 15.98
N GLU A 12 6.99 5.85 16.53
CA GLU A 12 8.15 6.01 17.41
C GLU A 12 9.39 6.60 16.72
N TYR A 13 9.49 6.47 15.40
CA TYR A 13 10.57 7.05 14.59
C TYR A 13 10.39 8.55 14.31
N GLY A 14 9.26 9.14 14.72
CA GLY A 14 8.93 10.55 14.49
C GLY A 14 8.25 10.83 13.15
N SER A 15 8.15 9.84 12.28
CA SER A 15 7.38 9.92 11.03
C SER A 15 5.90 10.09 11.32
N SER A 16 5.19 10.73 10.39
CA SER A 16 3.76 10.99 10.53
C SER A 16 2.97 10.65 9.28
N MET A 17 1.70 10.31 9.44
CA MET A 17 0.77 10.19 8.31
C MET A 17 -0.49 10.98 8.58
N THR A 18 -1.02 11.61 7.53
CA THR A 18 -2.32 12.27 7.53
C THR A 18 -3.28 11.42 6.70
N LEU A 19 -4.39 10.99 7.31
CA LEU A 19 -5.35 10.09 6.68
C LEU A 19 -6.73 10.74 6.57
N GLU A 20 -7.34 10.57 5.40
CA GLU A 20 -8.74 10.81 5.13
C GLU A 20 -9.40 9.51 4.66
N VAL A 21 -10.56 9.19 5.24
CA VAL A 21 -11.29 7.94 5.02
C VAL A 21 -12.69 8.25 4.50
N SER A 22 -13.01 7.72 3.32
CA SER A 22 -14.35 7.82 2.74
C SER A 22 -15.35 6.93 3.47
N ASP A 23 -16.66 7.18 3.29
CA ASP A 23 -17.72 6.33 3.86
C ASP A 23 -17.62 4.86 3.43
N ALA A 24 -17.00 4.57 2.29
CA ALA A 24 -16.77 3.22 1.77
C ALA A 24 -15.51 2.54 2.35
N GLY A 25 -14.74 3.25 3.19
CA GLY A 25 -13.51 2.74 3.79
C GLY A 25 -12.26 2.90 2.91
N GLN A 26 -12.33 3.65 1.81
CA GLN A 26 -11.15 4.02 1.04
C GLN A 26 -10.34 5.06 1.81
N ILE A 27 -9.03 4.89 1.86
CA ILE A 27 -8.08 5.77 2.54
C ILE A 27 -7.25 6.50 1.50
N VAL A 28 -7.10 7.81 1.66
CA VAL A 28 -6.11 8.64 0.96
C VAL A 28 -5.35 9.46 1.99
N GLY A 29 -4.10 9.77 1.69
CA GLY A 29 -3.28 10.49 2.64
C GLY A 29 -1.89 10.82 2.16
N GLU A 30 -1.12 11.35 3.09
CA GLU A 30 0.30 11.65 2.94
C GLU A 30 1.08 11.03 4.10
N TYR A 31 2.26 10.53 3.80
CA TYR A 31 3.23 10.06 4.78
C TYR A 31 4.45 10.98 4.77
N GLN A 32 4.86 11.48 5.92
CA GLN A 32 6.06 12.28 6.09
C GLN A 32 7.10 11.48 6.86
N SER A 33 8.22 11.17 6.21
CA SER A 33 9.33 10.45 6.83
C SER A 33 10.41 11.41 7.32
N THR A 34 10.94 11.13 8.52
CA THR A 34 12.11 11.84 9.09
C THR A 34 13.37 10.97 9.13
N THR A 35 13.30 9.73 8.65
CA THR A 35 14.38 8.74 8.70
C THR A 35 14.58 8.07 7.33
N GLY A 36 15.82 7.96 6.86
CA GLY A 36 16.13 7.41 5.52
C GLY A 36 15.83 8.42 4.42
N ALA A 37 15.19 7.97 3.34
CA ALA A 37 14.59 8.85 2.32
C ALA A 37 13.58 9.75 3.03
N SER A 38 13.94 11.02 3.21
CA SER A 38 13.15 12.01 3.94
C SER A 38 12.33 12.81 2.93
N GLY A 39 11.07 13.07 3.26
CA GLY A 39 10.17 13.77 2.36
C GLY A 39 8.71 13.45 2.66
N THR A 40 7.84 13.96 1.79
CA THR A 40 6.40 13.69 1.82
C THR A 40 6.03 12.75 0.69
N TYR A 41 5.27 11.71 0.99
CA TYR A 41 4.92 10.61 0.09
C TYR A 41 3.42 10.44 0.02
N LEU A 42 2.91 10.04 -1.14
CA LEU A 42 1.49 9.73 -1.30
C LEU A 42 1.16 8.38 -0.66
N LEU A 43 -0.05 8.30 -0.13
CA LEU A 43 -0.56 7.11 0.52
C LEU A 43 -2.00 6.84 0.08
N VAL A 44 -2.29 5.58 -0.20
CA VAL A 44 -3.66 5.07 -0.37
C VAL A 44 -3.86 3.81 0.41
N GLY A 45 -5.11 3.47 0.68
CA GLY A 45 -5.42 2.26 1.39
C GLY A 45 -6.89 1.94 1.41
N HIS A 46 -7.20 0.90 2.16
CA HIS A 46 -8.56 0.52 2.49
C HIS A 46 -8.62 0.07 3.95
N CYS A 47 -9.72 0.36 4.61
CA CYS A 47 -10.09 -0.22 5.89
C CYS A 47 -11.46 -0.88 5.80
N ARG A 48 -11.77 -1.74 6.78
CA ARG A 48 -13.17 -2.11 7.02
C ARG A 48 -13.94 -0.83 7.36
N PRO A 49 -15.10 -0.56 6.73
CA PRO A 49 -15.88 0.66 6.93
C PRO A 49 -16.68 0.62 8.25
N HIS A 50 -16.00 0.24 9.33
CA HIS A 50 -16.51 0.24 10.69
C HIS A 50 -15.37 0.55 11.66
N ASN A 51 -15.58 1.51 12.58
CA ASN A 51 -14.63 1.82 13.66
C ASN A 51 -14.35 0.58 14.52
N PRO A 52 -13.21 0.53 15.24
CA PRO A 52 -12.95 -0.55 16.18
C PRO A 52 -14.00 -0.57 17.30
N ASP A 53 -14.29 -1.75 17.80
CA ASP A 53 -15.11 -1.96 19.01
C ASP A 53 -14.33 -2.81 20.03
N GLN A 54 -14.98 -3.24 21.11
CA GLN A 54 -14.33 -4.03 22.16
C GLN A 54 -13.91 -5.44 21.70
N GLN A 55 -14.50 -5.96 20.63
CA GLN A 55 -14.30 -7.31 20.13
C GLN A 55 -13.36 -7.35 18.93
N LEU A 56 -13.37 -6.33 18.08
CA LEU A 56 -12.61 -6.32 16.84
C LEU A 56 -11.99 -4.94 16.61
N GLY A 57 -10.68 -4.90 16.43
CA GLY A 57 -10.02 -3.76 15.80
C GLY A 57 -10.54 -3.51 14.38
N GLN A 58 -10.30 -2.32 13.86
CA GLN A 58 -10.62 -1.94 12.49
C GLN A 58 -9.44 -2.30 11.59
N PRO A 59 -9.51 -3.38 10.80
CA PRO A 59 -8.41 -3.74 9.90
C PRO A 59 -8.24 -2.68 8.83
N LEU A 60 -6.98 -2.45 8.43
CA LEU A 60 -6.61 -1.60 7.32
C LEU A 60 -5.36 -2.10 6.60
N VAL A 61 -5.23 -1.68 5.35
CA VAL A 61 -4.02 -1.78 4.57
C VAL A 61 -3.71 -0.45 3.89
N LEU A 62 -2.43 -0.10 3.79
CA LEU A 62 -1.95 1.10 3.11
C LEU A 62 -0.88 0.73 2.09
N SER A 63 -0.75 1.50 1.03
CA SER A 63 0.27 1.42 -0.01
C SER A 63 0.97 2.78 -0.10
N ILE A 64 2.30 2.75 -0.20
CA ILE A 64 3.16 3.94 -0.27
C ILE A 64 4.18 3.70 -1.38
N PHE A 65 4.45 4.73 -2.17
CA PHE A 65 5.59 4.78 -3.08
C PHE A 65 6.60 5.79 -2.55
N TRP A 66 7.85 5.38 -2.37
CA TRP A 66 8.91 6.17 -1.73
C TRP A 66 9.53 7.19 -2.69
N ARG A 67 8.69 7.81 -3.53
CA ARG A 67 9.02 8.97 -4.34
C ARG A 67 8.47 10.23 -3.64
N PRO A 68 9.33 11.14 -3.17
CA PRO A 68 8.87 12.35 -2.52
C PRO A 68 8.13 13.26 -3.52
N ILE A 69 7.04 13.89 -3.08
CA ILE A 69 6.29 14.88 -3.87
C ILE A 69 6.76 16.32 -3.64
N ASP A 70 7.50 16.55 -2.57
CA ASP A 70 7.97 17.85 -2.10
C ASP A 70 9.47 18.09 -2.35
N SER A 71 10.16 17.10 -2.93
CA SER A 71 11.56 17.24 -3.34
C SER A 71 11.79 16.60 -4.70
N SER A 72 12.75 17.15 -5.43
CA SER A 72 13.28 16.57 -6.67
C SER A 72 14.51 15.70 -6.40
N ALA A 73 14.75 15.31 -5.15
CA ALA A 73 15.91 14.51 -4.79
C ALA A 73 15.69 13.08 -5.28
N GLU A 74 16.47 12.68 -6.29
CA GLU A 74 16.57 11.31 -6.77
C GLU A 74 17.65 10.60 -5.93
N ASP A 75 17.30 10.14 -4.72
CA ASP A 75 18.09 9.09 -4.07
C ASP A 75 17.62 7.71 -4.52
N ASP A 76 18.41 6.66 -4.30
CA ASP A 76 18.03 5.30 -4.76
C ASP A 76 16.75 4.77 -4.07
N GLY A 77 16.23 5.50 -3.05
CA GLY A 77 14.97 5.26 -2.36
C GLY A 77 13.73 5.43 -3.24
N VAL A 78 13.84 6.14 -4.36
CA VAL A 78 12.73 6.39 -5.29
C VAL A 78 12.21 5.13 -6.01
N HIS A 79 12.90 3.99 -5.87
CA HIS A 79 12.53 2.71 -6.48
C HIS A 79 11.84 1.76 -5.51
N TRP A 80 11.44 2.26 -4.33
CA TRP A 80 10.87 1.41 -3.28
C TRP A 80 9.40 1.67 -3.10
N VAL A 81 8.71 0.65 -2.63
CA VAL A 81 7.30 0.72 -2.23
C VAL A 81 7.12 0.07 -0.88
N SER A 82 6.07 0.45 -0.17
CA SER A 82 5.66 -0.20 1.06
C SER A 82 4.20 -0.57 1.05
N THR A 83 3.89 -1.69 1.70
CA THR A 83 2.55 -1.95 2.23
C THR A 83 2.57 -1.93 3.75
N TYR A 84 1.56 -1.34 4.36
CA TYR A 84 1.27 -1.48 5.79
C TYR A 84 0.02 -2.33 5.93
N CYS A 85 0.06 -3.40 6.73
CA CYS A 85 -1.06 -4.29 6.96
C CYS A 85 -1.28 -4.50 8.45
N GLY A 86 -2.48 -4.21 8.96
CA GLY A 86 -2.79 -4.41 10.36
C GLY A 86 -4.13 -3.81 10.75
N GLN A 87 -4.22 -3.20 11.93
CA GLN A 87 -5.49 -2.68 12.44
C GLN A 87 -5.33 -1.44 13.33
N LEU A 88 -6.40 -0.66 13.40
CA LEU A 88 -6.64 0.26 14.50
C LEU A 88 -7.27 -0.51 15.66
N ASN A 89 -6.60 -0.54 16.80
CA ASN A 89 -7.05 -1.25 17.99
C ASN A 89 -8.07 -0.43 18.79
N SER A 90 -8.81 -1.10 19.68
CA SER A 90 -9.79 -0.49 20.57
C SER A 90 -9.18 0.48 21.60
N ASN A 91 -7.88 0.34 21.89
CA ASN A 91 -7.12 1.26 22.74
C ASN A 91 -6.73 2.58 22.03
N GLY A 92 -7.05 2.72 20.73
CA GLY A 92 -6.75 3.90 19.93
C GLY A 92 -5.35 3.93 19.30
N GLU A 93 -4.56 2.87 19.45
CA GLU A 93 -3.29 2.69 18.75
C GLU A 93 -3.50 1.93 17.44
N MET A 94 -2.79 2.32 16.39
CA MET A 94 -2.78 1.59 15.13
C MET A 94 -1.50 0.78 15.04
N THR A 95 -1.63 -0.54 14.88
CA THR A 95 -0.50 -1.46 14.77
C THR A 95 -0.50 -2.07 13.38
N VAL A 96 0.63 -1.97 12.68
CA VAL A 96 0.76 -2.44 11.31
C VAL A 96 2.10 -3.14 11.09
N ILE A 97 2.07 -4.20 10.29
CA ILE A 97 3.27 -4.79 9.71
C ILE A 97 3.59 -4.02 8.43
N ASN A 98 4.74 -3.36 8.42
CA ASN A 98 5.32 -2.75 7.25
C ASN A 98 6.12 -3.80 6.47
N THR A 99 5.90 -3.89 5.16
CA THR A 99 6.85 -4.51 4.23
C THR A 99 7.37 -3.44 3.30
N LEU A 100 8.62 -3.02 3.48
CA LEU A 100 9.36 -2.17 2.57
C LEU A 100 10.05 -3.06 1.52
N LEU A 101 9.59 -2.94 0.28
CA LEU A 101 10.19 -3.62 -0.86
C LEU A 101 11.19 -2.70 -1.53
N THR A 102 12.43 -3.17 -1.63
CA THR A 102 13.53 -2.49 -2.32
C THR A 102 13.92 -3.29 -3.56
N THR A 103 14.14 -2.59 -4.67
CA THR A 103 14.58 -3.18 -5.96
C THR A 103 15.98 -2.72 -6.36
N THR A 104 16.54 -1.74 -5.65
CA THR A 104 17.87 -1.18 -5.79
C THR A 104 18.65 -1.33 -4.49
N SER A 105 19.97 -1.49 -4.57
CA SER A 105 20.83 -1.48 -3.38
C SER A 105 20.88 -0.06 -2.81
N TYR A 106 21.00 0.07 -1.49
CA TYR A 106 21.10 1.35 -0.80
C TYR A 106 22.07 1.29 0.36
N GLN A 107 23.15 2.07 0.27
CA GLN A 107 24.24 2.02 1.25
C GLN A 107 24.76 0.59 1.46
N ALA A 108 24.47 -0.04 2.60
CA ALA A 108 24.88 -1.41 2.95
C ALA A 108 23.74 -2.43 2.81
N PHE A 109 22.58 -2.03 2.28
CA PHE A 109 21.38 -2.84 2.17
C PHE A 109 21.17 -3.33 0.75
N GLU A 110 20.88 -4.63 0.61
CA GLU A 110 20.60 -5.28 -0.67
C GLU A 110 19.11 -5.22 -1.01
N PRO A 111 18.74 -5.33 -2.30
CA PRO A 111 17.35 -5.45 -2.73
C PRO A 111 16.63 -6.62 -2.04
N GLY A 112 15.40 -6.39 -1.60
CA GLY A 112 14.60 -7.37 -0.87
C GLY A 112 13.45 -6.76 -0.07
N ASP A 113 12.85 -7.61 0.75
CA ASP A 113 11.67 -7.30 1.55
C ASP A 113 12.10 -7.07 3.01
N TYR A 114 12.00 -5.84 3.49
CA TYR A 114 12.32 -5.46 4.86
C TYR A 114 11.02 -5.34 5.65
N ILE A 115 10.86 -6.22 6.64
CA ILE A 115 9.63 -6.35 7.42
C ILE A 115 9.85 -5.77 8.82
N ASP A 116 8.95 -4.87 9.24
CA ASP A 116 8.98 -4.26 10.57
C ASP A 116 7.56 -4.14 11.14
N ASN A 117 7.43 -4.07 12.46
CA ASN A 117 6.17 -3.78 13.13
C ASN A 117 6.16 -2.33 13.60
N LEU A 118 5.15 -1.57 13.19
CA LEU A 118 5.02 -0.16 13.52
C LEU A 118 3.79 0.08 14.38
N VAL A 119 3.94 0.94 15.39
CA VAL A 119 2.83 1.44 16.20
C VAL A 119 2.68 2.94 15.96
N PHE A 120 1.45 3.34 15.62
CA PHE A 120 1.09 4.73 15.42
C PHE A 120 0.08 5.20 16.46
N LYS A 121 0.28 6.42 16.97
CA LYS A 121 -0.61 7.09 17.90
C LYS A 121 -1.22 8.32 17.26
N LYS A 122 -2.49 8.55 17.55
CA LYS A 122 -3.21 9.71 17.02
C LYS A 122 -2.66 10.99 17.65
N SER A 123 -2.19 11.90 16.80
CA SER A 123 -1.65 13.20 17.18
C SER A 123 -2.64 14.34 16.95
N ALA A 124 -3.56 14.22 15.98
CA ALA A 124 -4.62 15.18 15.72
C ALA A 124 -5.83 14.51 15.05
N SER A 125 -7.04 15.05 15.28
CA SER A 125 -8.29 14.51 14.71
C SER A 125 -8.72 15.14 13.40
N THR A 126 -8.19 16.31 13.08
CA THR A 126 -8.46 17.00 11.81
C THR A 126 -7.27 16.75 10.90
N PRO A 127 -7.46 16.08 9.75
CA PRO A 127 -6.39 15.97 8.77
C PRO A 127 -6.07 17.37 8.23
N ALA A 128 -4.79 17.64 7.97
CA ALA A 128 -4.42 18.73 7.08
C ALA A 128 -4.95 18.41 5.66
N LEU A 129 -5.03 19.42 4.78
CA LEU A 129 -5.43 19.20 3.39
C LEU A 129 -4.50 18.17 2.75
N VAL A 130 -5.06 17.04 2.31
CA VAL A 130 -4.35 16.01 1.55
C VAL A 130 -4.29 16.46 0.08
N ASN A 131 -3.12 16.32 -0.55
CA ASN A 131 -3.00 16.57 -1.98
C ASN A 131 -3.75 15.50 -2.78
N LEU A 132 -4.89 15.89 -3.36
CA LEU A 132 -5.71 15.00 -4.18
C LEU A 132 -5.38 15.04 -5.68
N THR A 133 -4.48 15.92 -6.12
CA THR A 133 -4.12 16.06 -7.54
C THR A 133 -3.74 14.73 -8.22
N PRO A 134 -2.96 13.83 -7.60
CA PRO A 134 -2.59 12.55 -8.22
C PRO A 134 -3.78 11.65 -8.60
N TRP A 135 -4.93 11.83 -7.94
CA TRP A 135 -6.15 11.02 -8.12
C TRP A 135 -7.13 11.61 -9.14
N GLN A 136 -6.89 12.84 -9.59
CA GLN A 136 -7.80 13.59 -10.46
C GLN A 136 -7.41 13.53 -11.94
N GLU A 137 -6.17 13.14 -12.24
CA GLU A 137 -5.67 13.04 -13.60
C GLU A 137 -6.27 11.82 -14.32
N LYS A 138 -6.62 12.01 -15.58
CA LYS A 138 -7.18 10.95 -16.42
C LYS A 138 -6.08 9.96 -16.79
N SER A 139 -6.47 8.68 -16.87
CA SER A 139 -5.65 7.59 -17.39
C SER A 139 -4.89 8.00 -18.65
N GLU A 140 -3.56 8.05 -18.55
CA GLU A 140 -2.70 8.21 -19.71
C GLU A 140 -2.49 6.84 -20.36
N GLN A 141 -2.80 6.69 -21.66
CA GLN A 141 -2.28 5.52 -22.37
C GLN A 141 -0.76 5.60 -22.41
N ASN A 142 -0.11 4.72 -21.66
CA ASN A 142 1.34 4.63 -21.58
C ASN A 142 1.78 3.19 -21.83
N GLY A 143 2.99 3.05 -22.37
CA GLY A 143 3.60 1.75 -22.68
C GLY A 143 4.28 1.09 -21.48
N ASN A 144 3.94 1.44 -20.24
CA ASN A 144 4.60 0.86 -19.07
C ASN A 144 4.43 -0.68 -19.07
N PRO A 145 5.50 -1.47 -18.89
CA PRO A 145 5.43 -2.92 -19.04
C PRO A 145 4.53 -3.62 -18.00
N ILE A 146 4.26 -2.97 -16.86
CA ILE A 146 3.32 -3.49 -15.84
C ILE A 146 1.87 -3.54 -16.34
N ASN A 147 1.52 -2.73 -17.36
CA ASN A 147 0.17 -2.66 -17.89
C ASN A 147 -0.22 -3.98 -18.58
N GLY A 148 -1.41 -4.49 -18.31
CA GLY A 148 -1.91 -5.73 -18.90
C GLY A 148 -2.60 -6.63 -17.88
N VAL A 149 -2.79 -7.90 -18.26
CA VAL A 149 -3.40 -8.92 -17.40
C VAL A 149 -2.34 -9.90 -16.97
N TRP A 150 -2.26 -10.15 -15.67
CA TRP A 150 -1.34 -11.08 -15.04
C TRP A 150 -2.13 -12.21 -14.40
N SER A 151 -1.75 -13.46 -14.61
CA SER A 151 -2.50 -14.62 -14.11
C SER A 151 -1.59 -15.63 -13.42
N SER A 152 -2.13 -16.34 -12.43
CA SER A 152 -1.51 -17.57 -11.94
C SER A 152 -1.63 -18.70 -12.96
N ASP A 153 -0.78 -19.72 -12.89
CA ASP A 153 -0.78 -20.85 -13.82
C ASP A 153 -2.13 -21.59 -13.88
N ASP A 154 -2.84 -21.64 -12.75
CA ASP A 154 -4.17 -22.25 -12.61
C ASP A 154 -5.34 -21.30 -12.91
N MET A 155 -5.04 -20.04 -13.26
CA MET A 155 -5.99 -18.94 -13.48
C MET A 155 -6.91 -18.64 -12.28
N ALA A 156 -6.62 -19.15 -11.09
CA ALA A 156 -7.38 -18.85 -9.88
C ALA A 156 -7.20 -17.40 -9.41
N ILE A 157 -6.09 -16.78 -9.83
CA ILE A 157 -5.78 -15.36 -9.58
C ILE A 157 -5.59 -14.70 -10.95
N GLN A 158 -6.30 -13.59 -11.18
CA GLN A 158 -6.05 -12.71 -12.32
C GLN A 158 -5.99 -11.26 -11.85
N LEU A 159 -5.04 -10.50 -12.35
CA LEU A 159 -4.79 -9.12 -11.97
C LEU A 159 -4.61 -8.28 -13.24
N ALA A 160 -5.61 -7.47 -13.56
CA ALA A 160 -5.54 -6.51 -14.64
C ALA A 160 -5.03 -5.17 -14.11
N LEU A 161 -3.98 -4.61 -14.72
CA LEU A 161 -3.29 -3.40 -14.26
C LEU A 161 -3.17 -2.36 -15.37
N ALA A 162 -3.30 -1.10 -14.98
CA ALA A 162 -3.00 0.05 -15.83
C ALA A 162 -2.49 1.23 -14.99
N VAL A 163 -1.31 1.74 -15.35
CA VAL A 163 -0.78 3.00 -14.81
C VAL A 163 -1.71 4.13 -15.22
N GLN A 164 -2.24 4.84 -14.23
CA GLN A 164 -3.17 5.96 -14.39
C GLN A 164 -2.43 7.31 -14.44
N ASN A 165 -1.32 7.42 -13.71
CA ASN A 165 -0.53 8.64 -13.62
C ASN A 165 0.96 8.29 -13.58
N THR A 166 1.68 8.63 -14.65
CA THR A 166 3.12 8.32 -14.75
C THR A 166 3.96 9.17 -13.80
N THR A 167 3.54 10.41 -13.53
CA THR A 167 4.22 11.36 -12.64
C THR A 167 4.19 10.93 -11.19
N TYR A 168 3.10 10.34 -10.70
CA TYR A 168 3.01 9.89 -9.32
C TYR A 168 3.08 8.38 -9.16
N GLY A 169 3.27 7.67 -10.26
CA GLY A 169 3.28 6.20 -10.29
C GLY A 169 1.93 5.57 -9.96
N VAL A 170 0.82 6.29 -10.07
CA VAL A 170 -0.50 5.75 -9.69
C VAL A 170 -0.85 4.57 -10.58
N LEU A 171 -1.15 3.45 -9.94
CA LEU A 171 -1.52 2.19 -10.56
C LEU A 171 -2.92 1.80 -10.11
N ALA A 172 -3.78 1.44 -11.05
CA ALA A 172 -5.12 0.94 -10.77
C ALA A 172 -5.37 -0.37 -11.50
N GLY A 173 -6.31 -1.16 -10.99
CA GLY A 173 -6.61 -2.46 -11.55
C GLY A 173 -7.82 -3.15 -10.98
N GLU A 174 -8.06 -4.35 -11.51
CA GLU A 174 -9.07 -5.30 -11.03
C GLU A 174 -8.38 -6.63 -10.72
N LEU A 175 -8.54 -7.10 -9.48
CA LEU A 175 -8.10 -8.40 -9.01
C LEU A 175 -9.30 -9.37 -8.99
N SER A 176 -9.21 -10.47 -9.72
CA SER A 176 -10.09 -11.62 -9.56
C SER A 176 -9.43 -12.63 -8.62
N TYR A 177 -10.02 -12.85 -7.44
CA TYR A 177 -9.50 -13.75 -6.41
C TYR A 177 -10.64 -14.28 -5.54
N GLN A 178 -10.62 -15.58 -5.22
CA GLN A 178 -11.65 -16.26 -4.42
C GLN A 178 -13.09 -16.05 -4.92
N GLY A 179 -13.28 -15.95 -6.24
CA GLY A 179 -14.59 -15.73 -6.86
C GLY A 179 -15.11 -14.30 -6.76
N GLU A 180 -14.32 -13.37 -6.24
CA GLU A 180 -14.65 -11.95 -6.16
C GLU A 180 -13.80 -11.13 -7.16
N LYS A 181 -14.39 -10.04 -7.67
CA LYS A 181 -13.68 -8.98 -8.39
C LYS A 181 -13.47 -7.79 -7.47
N ILE A 182 -12.21 -7.48 -7.20
CA ILE A 182 -11.77 -6.48 -6.24
C ILE A 182 -11.11 -5.35 -7.01
N GLN A 183 -11.64 -4.13 -6.87
CA GLN A 183 -10.95 -2.94 -7.39
C GLN A 183 -9.72 -2.68 -6.52
N VAL A 184 -8.58 -2.47 -7.16
CA VAL A 184 -7.31 -2.20 -6.48
C VAL A 184 -6.69 -0.90 -6.99
N ILE A 185 -6.08 -0.16 -6.07
CA ILE A 185 -5.35 1.08 -6.36
C ILE A 185 -4.09 1.16 -5.49
N GLY A 186 -3.06 1.76 -6.05
CA GLY A 186 -1.81 1.99 -5.37
C GLY A 186 -0.80 2.60 -6.31
N PHE A 187 0.42 2.09 -6.28
CA PHE A 187 1.55 2.70 -6.92
C PHE A 187 2.46 1.67 -7.57
N THR A 188 3.22 2.13 -8.56
CA THR A 188 4.34 1.41 -9.14
C THR A 188 5.49 2.38 -9.40
N ASP A 189 6.70 1.84 -9.38
CA ASP A 189 7.86 2.56 -9.86
C ASP A 189 7.74 2.79 -11.37
N THR A 190 7.57 4.06 -11.76
CA THR A 190 7.50 4.46 -13.16
C THR A 190 8.83 5.00 -13.69
N TYR A 191 9.86 5.06 -12.85
CA TYR A 191 11.18 5.52 -13.26
C TYR A 191 11.98 4.36 -13.82
N ALA A 192 12.13 4.37 -15.14
CA ALA A 192 13.04 3.50 -15.84
C ALA A 192 14.49 3.98 -15.65
N ASN A 193 15.09 3.69 -14.49
CA ASN A 193 16.52 3.40 -14.47
C ASN A 193 16.73 2.00 -15.09
N ASN A 194 17.97 1.60 -15.39
CA ASN A 194 18.27 0.26 -15.95
C ASN A 194 17.94 -0.91 -14.98
N ASN A 195 17.06 -0.69 -14.02
CA ASN A 195 16.61 -1.67 -13.06
C ASN A 195 15.70 -2.67 -13.76
N ILE A 196 16.07 -3.94 -13.65
CA ILE A 196 15.31 -5.07 -14.21
C ILE A 196 14.02 -5.30 -13.40
N LEU A 197 13.96 -4.77 -12.17
CA LEU A 197 12.88 -4.98 -11.22
C LEU A 197 12.05 -3.70 -11.05
N GLN A 198 10.78 -3.75 -11.42
CA GLN A 198 9.83 -2.66 -11.21
C GLN A 198 8.95 -2.98 -9.99
N SER A 199 9.03 -2.19 -8.93
CA SER A 199 8.22 -2.39 -7.72
C SER A 199 6.79 -1.89 -7.86
N LEU A 200 5.87 -2.47 -7.09
CA LEU A 200 4.49 -2.02 -6.95
C LEU A 200 3.91 -2.33 -5.56
N SER A 201 2.97 -1.51 -5.14
CA SER A 201 2.10 -1.78 -4.00
C SER A 201 0.67 -1.39 -4.35
N LEU A 202 -0.29 -2.26 -4.06
CA LEU A 202 -1.71 -2.09 -4.33
C LEU A 202 -2.51 -2.34 -3.07
N SER A 203 -3.67 -1.71 -2.97
CA SER A 203 -4.64 -1.89 -1.90
C SER A 203 -6.06 -2.01 -2.47
N GLY A 204 -6.87 -2.84 -1.83
CA GLY A 204 -8.27 -3.03 -2.16
C GLY A 204 -9.06 -3.54 -0.95
N TYR A 205 -10.32 -3.87 -1.17
CA TYR A 205 -11.20 -4.37 -0.12
C TYR A 205 -12.07 -5.52 -0.63
N MET A 206 -12.04 -6.65 0.08
CA MET A 206 -12.84 -7.84 -0.22
C MET A 206 -14.21 -7.71 0.45
N LEU A 207 -15.28 -7.62 -0.33
CA LEU A 207 -16.65 -7.50 0.12
C LEU A 207 -17.19 -8.83 0.69
N THR A 208 -16.71 -9.97 0.20
CA THR A 208 -17.19 -11.28 0.66
C THR A 208 -16.72 -11.60 2.07
N THR A 209 -15.43 -11.33 2.37
CA THR A 209 -14.82 -11.61 3.68
C THR A 209 -14.73 -10.37 4.57
N LEU A 210 -15.10 -9.19 4.06
CA LEU A 210 -15.00 -7.90 4.74
C LEU A 210 -13.57 -7.56 5.21
N GLN A 211 -12.59 -7.89 4.37
CA GLN A 211 -11.16 -7.76 4.68
C GLN A 211 -10.46 -6.83 3.70
N PRO A 212 -9.70 -5.84 4.19
CA PRO A 212 -8.74 -5.12 3.37
C PRO A 212 -7.62 -6.05 2.89
N ILE A 213 -7.24 -5.88 1.63
CA ILE A 213 -6.20 -6.67 0.96
C ILE A 213 -5.15 -5.73 0.36
N SER A 214 -3.88 -6.08 0.52
CA SER A 214 -2.79 -5.41 -0.17
C SER A 214 -1.90 -6.39 -0.91
N LEU A 215 -1.35 -5.96 -2.04
CA LEU A 215 -0.36 -6.68 -2.81
C LEU A 215 0.89 -5.81 -2.85
N VAL A 216 2.04 -6.33 -2.44
CA VAL A 216 3.33 -5.66 -2.59
C VAL A 216 4.26 -6.58 -3.33
N GLY A 217 5.07 -6.06 -4.25
CA GLY A 217 6.01 -6.92 -4.96
C GLY A 217 6.62 -6.26 -6.17
N ARG A 218 7.17 -7.07 -7.07
CA ARG A 218 7.97 -6.62 -8.19
C ARG A 218 7.69 -7.40 -9.45
N MET A 219 7.75 -6.70 -10.58
CA MET A 219 7.82 -7.29 -11.90
C MET A 219 9.29 -7.44 -12.30
N ASN A 220 9.64 -8.62 -12.83
CA ASN A 220 10.89 -8.85 -13.54
C ASN A 220 10.66 -8.62 -15.04
N LEU A 221 11.25 -7.55 -15.57
CA LEU A 221 11.11 -7.13 -16.97
C LEU A 221 11.68 -8.14 -17.97
N THR A 222 12.64 -8.97 -17.56
CA THR A 222 13.27 -9.95 -18.46
C THR A 222 12.54 -11.28 -18.51
N GLU A 223 11.78 -11.60 -17.48
CA GLU A 223 11.10 -12.89 -17.33
C GLU A 223 9.59 -12.82 -17.54
N ASP A 224 9.03 -11.61 -17.73
CA ASP A 224 7.58 -11.36 -17.75
C ASP A 224 6.87 -12.02 -16.55
N ARG A 225 7.48 -11.86 -15.37
CA ARG A 225 6.99 -12.42 -14.10
C ARG A 225 6.68 -11.33 -13.11
N LEU A 226 5.53 -11.45 -12.46
CA LEU A 226 5.09 -10.60 -11.38
C LEU A 226 5.09 -11.41 -10.07
N LEU A 227 6.00 -11.07 -9.18
CA LEU A 227 6.12 -11.69 -7.86
C LEU A 227 5.48 -10.76 -6.83
N LEU A 228 4.48 -11.24 -6.10
CA LEU A 228 3.72 -10.45 -5.14
C LEU A 228 3.63 -11.18 -3.80
N SER A 229 3.68 -10.45 -2.71
CA SER A 229 3.17 -10.88 -1.41
C SER A 229 1.80 -10.25 -1.20
N ARG A 230 0.79 -11.11 -1.04
CA ARG A 230 -0.57 -10.74 -0.69
C ARG A 230 -0.74 -10.69 0.82
N TRP A 231 -1.11 -9.53 1.32
CA TRP A 231 -1.40 -9.26 2.71
C TRP A 231 -2.90 -9.10 2.95
N LEU A 232 -3.44 -9.80 3.95
CA LEU A 232 -4.80 -9.63 4.44
C LEU A 232 -4.77 -9.07 5.86
N ALA A 233 -5.53 -8.00 6.09
CA ALA A 233 -5.71 -7.39 7.39
C ALA A 233 -6.94 -7.97 8.10
N ASN A 234 -6.76 -8.44 9.33
CA ASN A 234 -7.80 -9.01 10.17
C ASN A 234 -8.09 -8.08 11.35
N GLY A 235 -9.37 -7.81 11.59
CA GLY A 235 -9.79 -7.22 12.86
C GLY A 235 -9.73 -8.30 13.92
N THR A 236 -9.02 -8.05 15.02
CA THR A 236 -8.91 -8.97 16.15
C THR A 236 -9.14 -8.23 17.46
N ASP A 237 -9.40 -8.97 18.54
CA ASP A 237 -9.24 -8.43 19.89
C ASP A 237 -7.74 -8.34 20.27
N ALA A 238 -7.47 -7.87 21.49
CA ALA A 238 -6.12 -7.73 22.02
C ALA A 238 -5.41 -9.08 22.22
N ASP A 239 -6.14 -10.11 22.65
CA ASP A 239 -5.57 -11.43 22.93
C ASP A 239 -5.16 -12.17 21.65
N ASN A 240 -5.80 -11.83 20.52
CA ASN A 240 -5.56 -12.43 19.21
C ASN A 240 -4.83 -11.49 18.23
N ALA A 241 -4.24 -10.38 18.70
CA ALA A 241 -3.56 -9.38 17.88
C ALA A 241 -2.42 -9.95 16.99
N TYR A 242 -1.84 -11.09 17.36
CA TYR A 242 -0.82 -11.77 16.56
C TYR A 242 -1.36 -12.39 15.25
N PHE A 243 -2.68 -12.50 15.07
CA PHE A 243 -3.33 -12.92 13.81
C PHE A 243 -3.77 -11.75 12.92
N GLN A 244 -3.45 -10.50 13.27
CA GLN A 244 -3.93 -9.30 12.58
C GLN A 244 -3.49 -9.19 11.11
N ALA A 245 -2.42 -9.87 10.71
CA ALA A 245 -1.87 -9.81 9.37
C ALA A 245 -1.53 -11.21 8.85
N ASN A 246 -1.94 -11.52 7.63
CA ASN A 246 -1.63 -12.78 6.95
C ASN A 246 -1.02 -12.54 5.57
N SER A 247 0.20 -13.04 5.35
CA SER A 247 0.91 -12.92 4.07
C SER A 247 0.96 -14.24 3.32
N MET A 248 0.86 -14.19 1.99
CA MET A 248 1.05 -15.32 1.08
C MET A 248 1.69 -14.83 -0.21
N ASN A 249 2.65 -15.59 -0.74
CA ASN A 249 3.33 -15.24 -1.98
C ASN A 249 2.58 -15.76 -3.20
N TRP A 250 2.51 -14.93 -4.23
CA TRP A 250 1.94 -15.18 -5.54
C TRP A 250 2.99 -14.95 -6.62
N GLN A 251 2.92 -15.77 -7.65
CA GLN A 251 3.64 -15.59 -8.89
C GLN A 251 2.63 -15.56 -10.01
N LEU A 252 2.64 -14.47 -10.78
CA LEU A 252 1.78 -14.26 -11.92
C LEU A 252 2.63 -14.07 -13.18
N VAL A 253 2.08 -14.49 -14.30
CA VAL A 253 2.67 -14.34 -15.64
C VAL A 253 1.69 -13.63 -16.55
N LYS A 254 2.20 -13.03 -17.62
CA LYS A 254 1.41 -12.28 -18.59
C LYS A 254 0.88 -13.17 -19.71
#